data_AF-A0A0Q7GIU6-F1
#
_entry.id   AF-A0A0Q7GIU6-F1
#
_cell.length_a   1.000
_cell.length_b   1.000
_cell.length_c   1.000
_cell.angle_alpha   90.00
_cell.angle_beta   90.00
_cell.angle_gamma   90.00
#
_symmetry.space_group_name_H-M   'P 1'
#
loop_
_entity.id
_entity.type
_entity.pdbx_description
1 polymer ?
#
loop_
_entity_poly.entity_id
_entity_poly.type
_entity_poly.pdbx_seq_one_letter_code
_entity_poly.pdbx_strand_id
1 'polypeptide(L)'
;MKNLIIAIISLLSFSIYSQNRYELQDEGAEKLYLSNSISEMADRKIITTEPIVVIDGVPYRFQDLEKQKLPLSKKEIINIVPLDREKGIKIYGSFAEAGVLIVTTNRKKK
;
A
#
# COMPACT_ATOMS: atom_id res chain seq x y z
N MET A 1 4.80 32.79 -20.39
CA MET A 1 3.67 31.82 -20.36
C MET A 1 4.12 30.38 -20.62
N LYS A 2 4.94 30.10 -21.64
CA LYS A 2 5.42 28.75 -21.97
C LYS A 2 6.15 28.02 -20.82
N ASN A 3 6.98 28.74 -20.05
CA ASN A 3 7.70 28.17 -18.90
C ASN A 3 6.78 27.85 -17.69
N LEU A 4 5.62 28.52 -17.60
CA LEU A 4 4.66 28.34 -16.51
C LEU A 4 3.77 27.11 -16.76
N ILE A 5 3.44 26.83 -18.03
CA ILE A 5 2.74 25.62 -18.47
C ILE A 5 3.60 24.37 -18.25
N ILE A 6 4.90 24.45 -18.54
CA ILE A 6 5.83 23.33 -18.33
C ILE A 6 5.94 22.95 -16.84
N ALA A 7 5.99 23.95 -15.96
CA ALA A 7 6.05 23.73 -14.51
C ALA A 7 4.78 23.05 -13.95
N ILE A 8 3.60 23.37 -14.50
CA ILE A 8 2.33 22.75 -14.10
C ILE A 8 2.27 21.30 -14.55
N ILE A 9 2.73 21.00 -15.78
CA ILE A 9 2.76 19.63 -16.31
C ILE A 9 3.74 18.75 -15.51
N SER A 10 4.88 19.28 -15.08
CA SER A 10 5.83 18.53 -14.24
C SER A 10 5.31 18.29 -12.83
N LEU A 11 4.54 19.21 -12.24
CA LEU A 11 3.95 19.01 -10.91
C LEU A 11 2.89 17.89 -10.92
N LEU A 12 2.11 17.78 -11.99
CA LEU A 12 1.06 16.77 -12.13
C LEU A 12 1.63 15.35 -12.32
N SER A 13 2.75 15.20 -13.03
CA SER A 13 3.36 13.88 -13.27
C SER A 13 3.96 13.24 -12.01
N PHE A 14 4.42 14.03 -11.03
CA PHE A 14 4.87 13.48 -9.73
C PHE A 14 3.72 12.90 -8.90
N SER A 15 2.52 13.47 -8.99
CA SER A 15 1.37 13.00 -8.22
C SER A 15 0.86 11.63 -8.67
N ILE A 16 0.89 11.35 -9.98
CA ILE A 16 0.40 10.10 -10.57
C ILE A 16 1.30 8.91 -10.22
N TYR A 17 2.60 9.14 -10.06
CA TYR A 17 3.57 8.06 -9.77
C TYR A 17 3.43 7.51 -8.33
N SER A 18 2.96 8.33 -7.39
CA SER A 18 2.64 7.89 -6.02
C SER A 18 1.32 7.09 -5.97
N GLN A 19 0.35 7.42 -6.84
CA GLN A 19 -1.01 6.88 -6.76
C GLN A 19 -1.16 5.39 -7.07
N ASN A 20 -0.15 4.73 -7.64
CA ASN A 20 -0.24 3.30 -7.98
C ASN A 20 0.23 2.36 -6.86
N ARG A 21 0.81 2.89 -5.78
CA ARG A 21 1.28 2.04 -4.68
C ARG A 21 0.06 1.46 -3.98
N TYR A 22 0.14 0.16 -3.67
CA TYR A 22 -0.96 -0.64 -3.15
C TYR A 22 -2.13 -0.90 -4.11
N GLU A 23 -2.04 -0.51 -5.39
CA GLU A 23 -3.04 -0.95 -6.36
C GLU A 23 -3.04 -2.47 -6.50
N LEU A 24 -4.24 -3.04 -6.47
CA LEU A 24 -4.48 -4.44 -6.76
C LEU A 24 -4.45 -4.69 -8.27
N GLN A 25 -4.34 -5.96 -8.67
CA GLN A 25 -4.35 -6.37 -10.08
C GLN A 25 -5.74 -6.26 -10.74
N ASP A 26 -6.78 -5.93 -9.98
CA ASP A 26 -8.13 -5.75 -10.47
C ASP A 26 -8.27 -4.50 -11.36
N GLU A 27 -9.44 -4.37 -12.00
CA GLU A 27 -9.81 -3.21 -12.79
C GLU A 27 -10.84 -2.33 -12.06
N GLY A 28 -11.09 -1.14 -12.60
CA GLY A 28 -12.11 -0.23 -12.08
C GLY A 28 -11.85 0.23 -10.65
N ALA A 29 -12.89 0.29 -9.83
CA ALA A 29 -12.79 0.72 -8.44
C ALA A 29 -12.06 -0.30 -7.55
N GLU A 30 -12.03 -1.57 -7.94
CA GLU A 30 -11.49 -2.64 -7.09
C GLU A 30 -9.97 -2.61 -6.98
N LYS A 31 -9.29 -2.04 -7.98
CA LYS A 31 -7.85 -1.80 -7.91
C LYS A 31 -7.47 -0.89 -6.73
N LEU A 32 -8.37 -0.03 -6.28
CA LEU A 32 -8.15 0.93 -5.19
C LEU A 32 -8.59 0.38 -3.81
N TYR A 33 -9.07 -0.85 -3.73
CA TYR A 33 -9.64 -1.39 -2.50
C TYR A 33 -8.65 -1.36 -1.32
N LEU A 34 -7.40 -1.80 -1.56
CA LEU A 34 -6.37 -1.83 -0.53
C LEU A 34 -5.88 -0.41 -0.16
N SER A 35 -5.65 0.45 -1.15
CA SER A 35 -5.24 1.85 -0.90
C SER A 35 -6.30 2.62 -0.11
N ASN A 36 -7.59 2.41 -0.42
CA ASN A 36 -8.69 3.03 0.32
C ASN A 36 -8.74 2.50 1.76
N SER A 37 -8.56 1.19 1.96
CA SER A 37 -8.49 0.59 3.29
C SER A 37 -7.33 1.16 4.12
N ILE A 38 -6.17 1.39 3.49
CA ILE A 38 -5.01 2.03 4.13
C ILE A 38 -5.34 3.47 4.54
N SER A 39 -5.90 4.27 3.61
CA SER A 39 -6.27 5.66 3.88
C SER A 39 -7.27 5.76 5.04
N GLU A 40 -8.30 4.91 5.06
CA GLU A 40 -9.29 4.90 6.15
C GLU A 40 -8.66 4.57 7.52
N MET A 41 -7.69 3.65 7.56
CA MET A 41 -6.97 3.33 8.81
C MET A 41 -5.97 4.43 9.20
N ALA A 42 -5.37 5.10 8.22
CA ALA A 42 -4.46 6.23 8.43
C ALA A 42 -5.21 7.45 8.98
N ASP A 43 -6.39 7.75 8.46
CA ASP A 43 -7.28 8.82 8.97
C ASP A 43 -7.67 8.59 10.44
N ARG A 44 -7.79 7.31 10.83
CA ARG A 44 -8.03 6.87 12.20
C ARG A 44 -6.75 6.78 13.06
N LYS A 45 -5.59 7.14 12.50
CA LYS A 45 -4.27 7.11 13.17
C LYS A 45 -3.85 5.72 13.66
N ILE A 46 -4.34 4.66 13.03
CA ILE A 46 -3.98 3.27 13.38
C ILE A 46 -2.63 2.90 12.76
N ILE A 47 -2.39 3.37 11.53
CA ILE A 47 -1.16 3.25 10.75
C ILE A 47 -0.91 4.59 10.04
N THR A 48 0.18 4.71 9.27
CA THR A 48 0.35 5.84 8.34
C THR A 48 -0.15 5.46 6.94
N THR A 49 -0.02 6.37 5.97
CA THR A 49 -0.32 6.12 4.55
C THR A 49 0.70 5.21 3.87
N GLU A 50 1.80 4.85 4.54
CA GLU A 50 2.93 4.12 3.98
C GLU A 50 3.27 2.82 4.75
N PRO A 51 2.30 1.99 5.13
CA PRO A 51 2.56 0.81 5.94
C PRO A 51 3.33 -0.26 5.16
N ILE A 52 3.97 -1.19 5.86
CA ILE A 52 4.36 -2.46 5.23
C ILE A 52 3.10 -3.29 5.00
N VAL A 53 2.91 -3.80 3.80
CA VAL A 53 1.84 -4.77 3.50
C VAL A 53 2.44 -6.17 3.49
N VAL A 54 1.93 -7.06 4.34
CA VAL A 54 2.42 -8.43 4.47
C VAL A 54 1.36 -9.39 3.96
N ILE A 55 1.57 -9.97 2.78
CA ILE A 55 0.63 -10.90 2.16
C ILE A 55 1.07 -12.33 2.45
N ASP A 56 0.29 -13.06 3.24
CA ASP A 56 0.59 -14.44 3.64
C ASP A 56 2.03 -14.66 4.15
N GLY A 57 2.56 -13.67 4.87
CA GLY A 57 3.91 -13.68 5.43
C GLY A 57 5.01 -13.06 4.54
N VAL A 58 4.69 -12.68 3.30
CA VAL A 58 5.63 -11.99 2.39
C VAL A 58 5.50 -10.47 2.55
N PRO A 59 6.54 -9.76 3.00
CA PRO A 59 6.47 -8.31 3.21
C PRO A 59 6.70 -7.54 1.90
N TYR A 60 5.90 -6.49 1.71
CA TYR A 60 6.00 -5.52 0.63
C TYR A 60 6.09 -4.13 1.26
N ARG A 61 7.26 -3.49 1.18
CA ARG A 61 7.44 -2.14 1.71
C ARG A 61 6.97 -1.12 0.70
N PHE A 62 6.57 0.06 1.19
CA PHE A 62 6.13 1.16 0.34
C PHE A 62 7.15 1.51 -0.77
N GLN A 63 8.46 1.47 -0.47
CA GLN A 63 9.51 1.75 -1.44
C GLN A 63 9.66 0.63 -2.50
N ASP A 64 9.40 -0.62 -2.13
CA ASP A 64 9.47 -1.75 -3.05
C ASP A 64 8.36 -1.67 -4.11
N LEU A 65 7.21 -1.11 -3.72
CA LEU A 65 6.03 -0.97 -4.58
C LEU A 65 6.16 0.08 -5.68
N GLU A 66 7.24 0.87 -5.68
CA GLU A 66 7.62 1.68 -6.84
C GLU A 66 8.05 0.82 -8.03
N LYS A 67 8.68 -0.32 -7.75
CA LYS A 67 9.32 -1.18 -8.75
C LYS A 67 8.50 -2.42 -9.07
N GLN A 68 7.69 -2.90 -8.12
CA GLN A 68 6.86 -4.08 -8.29
C GLN A 68 5.41 -3.79 -7.90
N LYS A 69 4.46 -4.20 -8.74
CA LYS A 69 3.05 -4.18 -8.36
C LYS A 69 2.75 -5.28 -7.34
N LEU A 70 1.76 -5.06 -6.48
CA LEU A 70 1.30 -6.11 -5.59
C LEU A 70 0.73 -7.27 -6.39
N PRO A 71 1.22 -8.50 -6.18
CA PRO A 71 0.61 -9.67 -6.77
C PRO A 71 -0.60 -10.05 -5.94
N LEU A 72 -1.69 -9.28 -6.04
CA LEU A 72 -2.89 -9.45 -5.22
C LEU A 72 -4.12 -8.91 -5.96
N SER A 73 -5.21 -9.68 -5.97
CA SER A 73 -6.54 -9.23 -6.37
C SER A 73 -7.49 -9.16 -5.17
N LYS A 74 -8.51 -8.31 -5.23
CA LYS A 74 -9.50 -8.13 -4.14
C LYS A 74 -10.18 -9.44 -3.78
N LYS A 75 -10.57 -10.24 -4.78
CA LYS A 75 -11.24 -11.54 -4.58
C LYS A 75 -10.41 -12.55 -3.79
N GLU A 76 -9.10 -12.33 -3.69
CA GLU A 76 -8.20 -13.21 -2.94
C GLU A 76 -8.11 -12.80 -1.47
N ILE A 77 -8.42 -11.55 -1.12
CA ILE A 77 -8.30 -11.01 0.24
C ILE A 77 -9.43 -11.58 1.10
N ILE A 78 -9.07 -12.30 2.15
CA ILE A 78 -10.01 -12.74 3.20
C ILE A 78 -10.15 -11.65 4.25
N ASN A 79 -9.01 -11.10 4.71
CA ASN A 79 -9.00 -10.03 5.70
C ASN A 79 -7.75 -9.16 5.58
N ILE A 80 -7.86 -7.95 6.14
CA ILE A 80 -6.77 -6.99 6.31
C ILE A 80 -6.80 -6.58 7.78
N VAL A 81 -5.70 -6.79 8.49
CA VAL A 81 -5.62 -6.51 9.94
C VAL A 81 -4.34 -5.75 10.24
N PRO A 82 -4.41 -4.61 10.96
CA PRO A 82 -3.21 -3.93 11.43
C PRO A 82 -2.53 -4.77 12.52
N LEU A 83 -1.22 -4.92 12.39
CA LEU A 83 -0.40 -5.50 13.45
C LEU A 83 -0.12 -4.44 14.51
N ASP A 84 -0.12 -4.86 15.77
CA ASP A 84 0.35 -4.02 16.88
C ASP A 84 1.73 -3.41 16.59
N ARG A 85 1.90 -2.13 16.90
CA ARG A 85 3.07 -1.35 16.51
C ARG A 85 4.36 -1.91 17.10
N GLU A 86 4.36 -2.26 18.38
CA GLU A 86 5.56 -2.81 19.04
C GLU A 86 5.94 -4.16 18.44
N LYS A 87 4.95 -5.03 18.19
CA LYS A 87 5.17 -6.31 17.49
C LYS A 87 5.70 -6.09 16.07
N GLY A 88 5.13 -5.12 15.35
CA GLY A 88 5.58 -4.76 14.00
C GLY A 88 7.05 -4.34 13.98
N ILE A 89 7.45 -3.43 14.87
CA ILE A 89 8.84 -2.94 14.98
C ILE A 89 9.78 -4.09 15.34
N LYS A 90 9.38 -4.98 16.26
CA LYS A 90 10.19 -6.15 16.62
C LYS A 90 10.45 -7.10 15.45
N ILE A 91 9.50 -7.25 14.53
CA ILE A 91 9.60 -8.19 13.40
C ILE A 91 10.23 -7.54 12.16
N TYR A 92 9.85 -6.31 11.83
CA TYR A 92 10.21 -5.65 10.57
C TYR A 92 11.12 -4.42 10.74
N GLY A 93 11.52 -4.09 11.97
CA GLY A 93 12.42 -2.97 12.28
C GLY A 93 11.77 -1.60 12.09
N SER A 94 12.59 -0.59 11.80
CA SER A 94 12.16 0.82 11.65
C SER A 94 11.13 1.01 10.53
N PHE A 95 11.10 0.13 9.52
CA PHE A 95 10.08 0.18 8.47
C PHE A 95 8.65 -0.01 9.02
N ALA A 96 8.49 -0.68 10.16
CA ALA A 96 7.18 -0.87 10.79
C ALA A 96 6.70 0.35 11.59
N GLU A 97 7.51 1.39 11.74
CA GLU A 97 7.08 2.63 12.42
C GLU A 97 5.90 3.29 11.67
N ALA A 98 5.84 3.11 10.36
CA ALA A 98 4.73 3.50 9.49
C ALA A 98 3.48 2.60 9.66
N GLY A 99 3.58 1.52 10.43
CA GLY A 99 2.55 0.51 10.59
C GLY A 99 2.76 -0.71 9.69
N VAL A 100 2.07 -1.79 10.04
CA VAL A 100 2.14 -3.06 9.31
C VAL A 100 0.72 -3.59 9.13
N LEU A 101 0.35 -3.93 7.90
CA LEU A 101 -0.91 -4.55 7.55
C LEU A 101 -0.69 -6.01 7.18
N ILE A 102 -1.33 -6.91 7.91
CA ILE A 102 -1.37 -8.32 7.59
C ILE A 102 -2.57 -8.57 6.67
N VAL A 103 -2.28 -9.09 5.48
CA VAL A 103 -3.27 -9.49 4.49
C VAL A 103 -3.27 -11.01 4.43
N THR A 104 -4.39 -11.62 4.82
CA THR A 104 -4.60 -13.07 4.66
C THR A 104 -5.37 -13.31 3.38
N THR A 105 -4.88 -14.22 2.54
CA THR A 105 -5.57 -14.58 1.30
C THR A 105 -6.19 -15.97 1.34
N ASN A 106 -7.08 -16.25 0.38
CA ASN A 106 -7.64 -17.58 0.13
C ASN A 106 -6.77 -18.45 -0.78
N ARG A 107 -5.51 -18.05 -1.04
CA ARG A 107 -4.58 -18.83 -1.85
C ARG A 107 -4.27 -20.15 -1.15
N LYS A 108 -4.22 -21.23 -1.94
CA LYS A 108 -3.66 -22.49 -1.45
C LYS A 108 -2.19 -22.24 -1.12
N LYS A 109 -1.81 -22.46 0.14
CA LYS A 109 -0.40 -22.51 0.53
C LYS A 109 0.27 -23.61 -0.31
N LYS A 110 1.30 -23.22 -1.07
CA LYS A 110 2.16 -24.19 -1.76
C LYS A 110 3.02 -24.93 -0.75
#